data_AF-A0ABD5VIV6-F1
#
_entry.id   AF-A0ABD5VIV6-F1
#
_cell.length_a   1.000
_cell.length_b   1.000
_cell.length_c   1.000
_cell.angle_alpha   90.00
_cell.angle_beta   90.00
_cell.angle_gamma   90.00
#
_symmetry.space_group_name_H-M   'P 1'
#
loop_
_entity.id
_entity.type
_entity.pdbx_description
1 polymer ?
#
loop_
_entity_poly.entity_id
_entity_poly.type
_entity_poly.pdbx_seq_one_letter_code
_entity_poly.pdbx_strand_id
1 'polypeptide(L)'
;MSKYKTVIERVFEDEVEANGVNRELRFTLDDLEEAIKTMGLEVRCAPDIPYMYGAKRPLPESIAGHGYTGIEVAENGDEAQVMYKFAR
;
A
#
# COMPACT_ATOMS: atom_id res chain seq x y z
N MET A 1 -7.66 -13.77 -7.85
CA MET A 1 -6.60 -12.85 -7.37
C MET A 1 -6.63 -12.82 -5.85
N SER A 2 -5.50 -12.62 -5.18
CA SER A 2 -5.50 -12.50 -3.71
C SER A 2 -6.16 -11.18 -3.31
N LYS A 3 -7.10 -11.18 -2.36
CA LYS A 3 -7.77 -9.96 -1.89
C LYS A 3 -6.76 -8.87 -1.47
N TYR A 4 -5.65 -9.28 -0.86
CA TYR A 4 -4.55 -8.40 -0.47
C TYR A 4 -3.85 -7.73 -1.65
N LYS A 5 -3.68 -8.47 -2.76
CA LYS A 5 -3.15 -7.89 -4.01
C LYS A 5 -4.09 -6.80 -4.53
N THR A 6 -5.39 -7.10 -4.58
CA THR A 6 -6.39 -6.18 -5.10
C THR A 6 -6.49 -4.89 -4.27
N VAL A 7 -6.39 -4.99 -2.95
CA VAL A 7 -6.39 -3.81 -2.06
C VAL A 7 -5.15 -2.95 -2.27
N ILE A 8 -3.95 -3.55 -2.33
CA ILE A 8 -2.72 -2.75 -2.46
C ILE A 8 -2.59 -2.10 -3.84
N GLU A 9 -3.08 -2.77 -4.90
CA GLU A 9 -3.18 -2.17 -6.24
C GLU A 9 -4.11 -0.95 -6.21
N ARG A 10 -5.24 -1.04 -5.50
CA ARG A 10 -6.16 0.09 -5.39
C ARG A 10 -5.54 1.29 -4.66
N VAL A 11 -4.93 1.06 -3.50
CA VAL A 11 -4.25 2.13 -2.74
C VAL A 11 -3.14 2.76 -3.58
N PHE A 12 -2.39 1.95 -4.34
CA PHE A 12 -1.38 2.47 -5.24
C PHE A 12 -1.95 3.37 -6.34
N GLU A 13 -3.06 2.95 -6.97
CA GLU A 13 -3.75 3.75 -8.00
C GLU A 13 -4.24 5.09 -7.43
N ASP A 14 -4.88 5.06 -6.25
CA ASP A 14 -5.38 6.26 -5.57
C ASP A 14 -4.23 7.24 -5.26
N GLU A 15 -3.10 6.72 -4.78
CA GLU A 15 -1.90 7.52 -4.50
C GLU A 15 -1.24 8.09 -5.77
N VAL A 16 -1.21 7.32 -6.86
CA VAL A 16 -0.70 7.79 -8.16
C VAL A 16 -1.61 8.87 -8.75
N GLU A 17 -2.93 8.74 -8.61
CA GLU A 17 -3.90 9.72 -9.10
C GLU A 17 -3.77 11.05 -8.33
N ALA A 18 -3.55 10.99 -7.01
CA ALA A 18 -3.38 12.16 -6.16
C ALA A 18 -2.01 12.85 -6.32
N ASN A 19 -0.92 12.07 -6.33
CA ASN A 19 0.44 12.59 -6.18
C ASN A 19 1.32 12.42 -7.43
N GLY A 20 0.88 11.65 -8.42
CA GLY A 20 1.67 11.28 -9.59
C GLY A 20 2.80 10.28 -9.29
N VAL A 21 3.35 9.68 -10.34
CA VAL A 21 4.41 8.65 -10.25
C VAL A 21 5.79 9.26 -9.99
N ASN A 22 5.97 10.13 -8.99
CA ASN A 22 7.26 10.85 -8.86
C ASN A 22 7.71 11.29 -7.47
N ARG A 23 6.93 11.05 -6.40
CA ARG A 23 7.38 11.23 -5.02
C ARG A 23 7.00 10.01 -4.20
N GLU A 24 7.72 9.83 -3.10
CA GLU A 24 7.50 8.79 -2.10
C GLU A 24 5.99 8.64 -1.84
N LEU A 25 5.38 7.60 -2.45
CA LEU A 25 3.95 7.34 -2.32
C LEU A 25 3.74 6.75 -0.93
N ARG A 26 3.07 7.52 -0.08
CA ARG A 26 2.83 7.18 1.31
C ARG A 26 1.36 6.85 1.48
N PHE A 27 1.06 5.94 2.37
CA PHE A 27 -0.31 5.59 2.72
C PHE A 27 -0.36 5.12 4.18
N THR A 28 -1.55 5.14 4.75
CA THR A 28 -1.85 4.80 6.14
C THR A 28 -2.63 3.49 6.21
N LEU A 29 -2.91 3.02 7.43
CA LEU A 29 -3.88 1.93 7.61
C LEU A 29 -5.29 2.34 7.20
N ASP A 30 -5.66 3.61 7.41
CA ASP A 30 -6.99 4.12 7.10
C ASP A 30 -7.25 4.05 5.57
N ASP A 31 -6.24 4.32 4.75
CA ASP A 31 -6.32 4.20 3.28
C ASP A 31 -6.56 2.74 2.84
N LEU A 32 -5.92 1.77 3.51
CA LEU A 32 -6.17 0.34 3.26
C LEU A 32 -7.59 -0.06 3.67
N GLU A 33 -8.07 0.40 4.83
CA GLU A 33 -9.42 0.11 5.32
C GLU A 33 -10.48 0.73 4.41
N GLU A 34 -10.25 1.95 3.92
CA GLU A 34 -11.12 2.61 2.95
C GLU A 34 -11.16 1.84 1.63
N ALA A 35 -10.01 1.41 1.10
CA ALA A 35 -9.95 0.59 -0.10
C ALA A 35 -10.68 -0.74 0.10
N ILE A 36 -10.48 -1.44 1.22
CA ILE A 36 -11.18 -2.69 1.57
C ILE A 36 -12.70 -2.47 1.55
N LYS A 37 -13.16 -1.40 2.20
CA LYS A 37 -14.58 -1.06 2.33
C LYS A 37 -15.19 -0.70 0.97
N THR A 38 -14.52 0.16 0.20
CA THR A 38 -14.97 0.62 -1.12
C THR A 38 -15.10 -0.54 -2.10
N MET A 39 -14.19 -1.51 -2.02
CA MET A 39 -14.22 -2.69 -2.88
C MET A 39 -15.16 -3.79 -2.37
N GLY A 40 -15.78 -3.63 -1.20
CA GLY A 40 -16.62 -4.65 -0.57
C GLY A 40 -15.87 -5.93 -0.24
N LEU A 41 -14.57 -5.83 0.08
CA LEU A 41 -13.72 -6.99 0.35
C LEU A 41 -13.71 -7.34 1.83
N GLU A 42 -13.74 -8.63 2.13
CA GLU A 42 -13.49 -9.12 3.48
C GLU A 42 -12.02 -9.52 3.62
N VAL A 43 -11.24 -8.60 4.17
CA VAL A 43 -9.82 -8.77 4.56
C VAL A 43 -9.75 -8.92 6.08
N ARG A 44 -9.02 -9.93 6.55
CA ARG A 44 -8.92 -10.24 7.99
C ARG A 44 -8.14 -9.20 8.79
N CYS A 45 -7.09 -8.62 8.20
CA CYS A 45 -6.23 -7.66 8.86
C CYS A 45 -5.59 -6.75 7.81
N ALA A 46 -5.91 -5.46 7.82
CA ALA A 46 -5.29 -4.48 6.93
C ALA A 46 -3.75 -4.37 7.15
N PRO A 47 -3.22 -4.38 8.40
CA PRO A 47 -1.77 -4.39 8.65
C PRO A 47 -0.99 -5.56 8.04
N ASP A 48 -1.63 -6.71 7.75
CA ASP A 48 -0.96 -7.83 7.10
C ASP A 48 -0.53 -7.50 5.67
N ILE A 49 -1.22 -6.57 5.01
CA ILE A 49 -0.97 -6.20 3.62
C ILE A 49 0.44 -5.60 3.46
N PRO A 50 0.81 -4.49 4.12
CA PRO A 50 2.16 -3.94 4.01
C PRO A 50 3.22 -4.93 4.50
N TYR A 51 2.95 -5.68 5.58
CA TYR A 51 3.90 -6.66 6.11
C TYR A 51 4.23 -7.79 5.12
N MET A 52 3.25 -8.27 4.35
CA MET A 52 3.49 -9.27 3.32
C MET A 52 4.45 -8.79 2.22
N TYR A 53 4.30 -7.53 1.79
CA TYR A 53 5.08 -6.96 0.68
C TYR A 53 6.41 -6.34 1.12
N GLY A 54 6.60 -6.09 2.43
CA GLY A 54 7.90 -5.66 2.97
C GLY A 54 8.91 -6.79 3.20
N ALA A 55 8.46 -8.02 3.50
CA ALA A 55 9.36 -9.09 3.96
C ALA A 55 9.27 -10.42 3.19
N LYS A 56 8.15 -10.71 2.50
CA LYS A 56 7.84 -12.08 2.08
C LYS A 56 7.43 -12.23 0.61
N ARG A 57 7.01 -11.17 -0.06
CA ARG A 57 6.46 -11.24 -1.41
C ARG A 57 6.83 -10.03 -2.25
N PRO A 58 7.09 -10.21 -3.56
CA PRO A 58 7.22 -9.09 -4.47
C PRO A 58 5.88 -8.35 -4.60
N LEU A 59 5.98 -7.06 -4.91
CA LEU A 59 4.81 -6.26 -5.27
C LEU A 59 4.12 -6.82 -6.53
N PRO A 60 2.80 -6.58 -6.68
CA PRO A 60 2.09 -6.85 -7.93
C PRO A 60 2.78 -6.23 -9.15
N GLU A 61 2.73 -6.90 -10.30
CA GLU A 61 3.37 -6.43 -11.55
C GLU A 61 2.92 -5.04 -11.98
N SER A 62 1.65 -4.70 -11.74
CA SER A 62 1.07 -3.36 -11.98
C SER A 62 1.85 -2.28 -11.23
N ILE A 63 2.26 -2.54 -9.99
CA ILE A 63 3.02 -1.62 -9.15
C ILE A 63 4.52 -1.70 -9.49
N ALA A 64 5.05 -2.92 -9.65
CA ALA A 64 6.46 -3.14 -9.98
C ALA A 64 6.86 -2.55 -11.34
N GLY A 65 5.92 -2.48 -12.30
CA GLY A 65 6.12 -1.82 -13.58
C GLY A 65 6.41 -0.31 -13.49
N HIS A 66 6.07 0.32 -12.35
CA HIS A 66 6.41 1.72 -12.06
C HIS A 66 7.73 1.87 -11.30
N GLY A 67 8.49 0.78 -11.10
CA GLY A 67 9.80 0.78 -10.46
C GLY A 67 9.77 0.63 -8.94
N TYR A 68 8.63 0.27 -8.35
CA TYR A 68 8.54 -0.01 -6.92
C TYR A 68 8.85 -1.48 -6.62
N THR A 69 9.63 -1.71 -5.57
CA THR A 69 10.17 -3.03 -5.22
C THR A 69 9.58 -3.60 -3.93
N GLY A 70 9.07 -2.76 -3.03
CA GLY A 70 8.49 -3.21 -1.77
C GLY A 70 7.68 -2.14 -1.03
N ILE A 71 7.29 -2.47 0.20
CA ILE A 71 6.62 -1.56 1.12
C ILE A 71 7.43 -1.47 2.40
N GLU A 72 7.69 -0.26 2.84
CA GLU A 72 8.45 0.03 4.07
C GLU A 72 7.62 0.87 5.02
N VAL A 73 7.94 0.81 6.31
CA VAL A 73 7.42 1.77 7.29
C VAL A 73 8.14 3.10 7.05
N ALA A 74 7.38 4.17 6.84
CA ALA A 74 7.93 5.51 6.78
C ALA A 74 8.11 6.02 8.23
N GLU A 75 9.35 6.23 8.68
CA GLU A 75 9.61 6.88 9.96
C GLU A 75 9.07 8.32 9.91
N ASN A 76 8.02 8.62 10.67
CA ASN A 76 7.65 9.98 11.02
C ASN A 76 7.86 10.17 12.52
N GLY A 77 8.64 11.20 12.86
CA GLY A 77 9.14 11.44 14.21
C GLY A 77 8.11 11.82 15.27
N ASP A 78 6.82 11.97 14.94
CA ASP A 78 5.82 12.50 15.89
C ASP A 78 4.34 12.20 15.57
N GLU A 79 4.03 11.30 14.62
CA GLU A 79 2.62 11.04 14.26
C GLU A 79 2.03 9.81 14.95
N ALA A 80 0.80 9.98 15.46
CA ALA A 80 0.06 8.94 16.17
C ALA A 80 -0.35 7.73 15.28
N GLN A 81 -0.11 7.80 13.97
CA GLN A 81 -0.48 6.78 13.00
C GLN A 81 0.75 6.26 12.23
N VAL A 82 0.79 4.95 12.02
CA VAL A 82 1.84 4.28 11.24
C VAL A 82 1.65 4.62 9.77
N MET A 83 2.67 5.24 9.16
CA MET A 83 2.73 5.43 7.72
C MET A 83 3.58 4.35 7.04
N TYR A 84 3.12 3.96 5.87
CA TYR A 84 3.85 3.09 4.95
C TYR A 84 4.22 3.87 3.71
N LYS A 85 5.22 3.38 2.99
CA LYS A 85 5.59 3.90 1.69
C LYS A 85 5.89 2.80 0.70
N PHE A 86 5.59 3.05 -0.57
CA PHE A 86 6.10 2.22 -1.67
C PHE A 86 7.57 2.55 -1.89
N ALA A 87 8.44 1.58 -1.62
CA ALA A 87 9.88 1.67 -1.84
C ALA A 87 10.22 1.38 -3.30
N ARG A 88 11.14 2.15 -3.88
CA ARG A 88 11.75 1.90 -5.19
C ARG A 88 13.15 1.33 -5.01
#